data_AF-A0A2E8RTG4-F1
#
_entry.id   AF-A0A2E8RTG4-F1
#
_cell.length_a   1.000
_cell.length_b   1.000
_cell.length_c   1.000
_cell.angle_alpha   90.00
_cell.angle_beta   90.00
_cell.angle_gamma   90.00
#
_symmetry.space_group_name_H-M   'P 1'
#
loop_
_entity.id
_entity.type
_entity.pdbx_description
1 polymer ?
#
loop_
_entity_poly.entity_id
_entity_poly.type
_entity_poly.pdbx_seq_one_letter_code
_entity_poly.pdbx_strand_id
1 'polypeptide(L)'
;MHSLPVLVALTVVMFPQLSNAVEAKAPPTLELVSPIGAVVRSAVLPGWGQMHASSYFSGGFSLVSTMGFLAAGLVAHRSYQQIYRDEYMPVATSNPKSTQAVSIYGKVNQVYKVRQFLLLAAAGVWAYSLVDSYVGSNIHNAKSKSYQLNRDAAIIEKMSFELKPNRISLEFKF
;
A
#
# COMPACT_ATOMS: atom_id res chain seq x y z
N MET A 1 17.43 -14.08 37.33
CA MET A 1 16.25 -14.07 36.42
C MET A 1 16.25 -12.73 35.70
N HIS A 2 16.78 -12.68 34.47
CA HIS A 2 16.87 -11.45 33.68
C HIS A 2 15.71 -11.42 32.67
N SER A 3 14.71 -10.58 32.92
CA SER A 3 13.68 -10.22 31.94
C SER A 3 14.21 -9.08 31.07
N LEU A 4 14.50 -9.36 29.80
CA LEU A 4 14.72 -8.34 28.77
C LEU A 4 13.41 -7.55 28.55
N PRO A 5 13.42 -6.21 28.53
CA PRO A 5 12.30 -5.45 28.02
C PRO A 5 12.31 -5.52 26.49
N VAL A 6 11.25 -6.09 25.91
CA VAL A 6 10.97 -6.01 24.47
C VAL A 6 10.57 -4.57 24.17
N LEU A 7 11.53 -3.79 23.66
CA LEU A 7 11.29 -2.44 23.17
C LEU A 7 10.53 -2.53 21.84
N VAL A 8 9.19 -2.41 21.89
CA VAL A 8 8.37 -2.14 20.71
C VAL A 8 8.60 -0.68 20.34
N ALA A 9 9.42 -0.43 19.34
CA ALA A 9 9.57 0.89 18.75
C ALA A 9 8.26 1.25 18.02
N LEU A 10 7.42 2.02 18.70
CA LEU A 10 6.23 2.64 18.14
C LEU A 10 6.69 3.74 17.18
N THR A 11 6.75 3.44 15.87
CA THR A 11 7.00 4.48 14.86
C THR A 11 5.79 5.40 14.78
N VAL A 12 5.89 6.55 15.43
CA VAL A 12 4.99 7.69 15.24
C VAL A 12 5.18 8.19 13.81
N VAL A 13 4.22 7.88 12.93
CA VAL A 13 4.11 8.53 11.63
C VAL A 13 3.66 9.97 11.90
N MET A 14 4.60 10.91 11.86
CA MET A 14 4.32 12.34 11.85
C MET A 14 3.53 12.63 10.57
N PHE A 15 2.22 12.86 10.72
CA PHE A 15 1.41 13.48 9.68
C PHE A 15 1.89 14.93 9.50
N PRO A 16 2.33 15.37 8.31
CA PRO A 16 2.47 16.79 8.07
C PRO A 16 1.07 17.40 8.10
N GLN A 17 0.84 18.36 9.00
CA GLN A 17 -0.33 19.22 8.98
C GLN A 17 -0.43 19.86 7.60
N LEU A 18 -1.53 19.62 6.90
CA LEU A 18 -1.87 20.29 5.65
C LEU A 18 -2.03 21.79 5.95
N SER A 19 -1.01 22.59 5.65
CA SER A 19 -1.16 24.03 5.53
C SER A 19 -1.97 24.31 4.27
N ASN A 20 -3.20 24.80 4.44
CA ASN A 20 -4.01 25.36 3.37
C ASN A 20 -3.38 26.68 2.89
N ALA A 21 -2.32 26.61 2.10
CA ALA A 21 -1.92 27.70 1.23
C ALA A 21 -2.60 27.48 -0.12
N VAL A 22 -3.64 28.27 -0.39
CA VAL A 22 -4.25 28.40 -1.71
C VAL A 22 -3.24 29.16 -2.58
N GLU A 23 -2.24 28.43 -3.05
CA GLU A 23 -1.34 28.92 -4.08
C GLU A 23 -2.06 28.73 -5.42
N ALA A 24 -2.16 29.81 -6.20
CA ALA A 24 -2.85 29.83 -7.49
C ALA A 24 -2.19 28.84 -8.45
N LYS A 25 -2.68 27.60 -8.43
CA LYS A 25 -2.11 26.48 -9.18
C LYS A 25 -2.33 26.72 -10.67
N ALA A 26 -1.23 26.86 -11.41
CA ALA A 26 -1.20 26.77 -12.87
C ALA A 26 -2.08 25.60 -13.35
N PRO A 27 -2.69 25.67 -14.56
CA PRO A 27 -3.61 24.64 -15.02
C PRO A 27 -2.97 23.26 -14.86
N PRO A 28 -3.61 22.31 -14.16
CA PRO A 28 -3.00 21.02 -13.89
C PRO A 28 -2.66 20.35 -15.21
N THR A 29 -1.37 20.19 -15.43
CA THR A 29 -0.76 19.42 -16.51
C THR A 29 -1.26 17.98 -16.43
N LEU A 30 -1.38 17.31 -17.59
CA LEU A 30 -1.81 15.92 -17.63
C LEU A 30 -0.68 15.05 -17.05
N GLU A 31 -0.69 14.81 -15.75
CA GLU A 31 0.20 13.86 -15.13
C GLU A 31 -0.43 12.47 -15.19
N LEU A 32 -0.01 11.69 -16.18
CA LEU A 32 -0.37 10.27 -16.27
C LEU A 32 0.70 9.44 -15.57
N VAL A 33 0.25 8.43 -14.84
CA VAL A 33 1.11 7.46 -14.15
C VAL A 33 1.10 6.15 -14.92
N SER A 34 2.27 5.60 -15.25
CA SER A 34 2.37 4.27 -15.87
C SER A 34 1.86 3.19 -14.90
N PRO A 35 0.81 2.41 -15.24
CA PRO A 35 0.28 1.39 -14.34
C PRO A 35 1.28 0.26 -14.08
N ILE A 36 2.01 -0.16 -15.11
CA ILE A 36 3.08 -1.16 -14.96
C ILE A 36 4.21 -0.58 -14.10
N GLY A 37 4.57 0.70 -14.32
CA GLY A 37 5.56 1.37 -13.48
C GLY A 37 5.13 1.46 -12.01
N ALA A 38 3.84 1.61 -11.73
CA ALA A 38 3.31 1.59 -10.37
C ALA A 38 3.45 0.20 -9.74
N VAL A 39 3.14 -0.87 -10.48
CA VAL A 39 3.35 -2.26 -10.04
C VAL A 39 4.81 -2.53 -9.71
N VAL A 40 5.73 -2.17 -10.60
CA VAL A 40 7.18 -2.40 -10.40
C VAL A 40 7.68 -1.71 -9.13
N ARG A 41 7.25 -0.47 -8.86
CA ARG A 41 7.59 0.23 -7.61
C ARG A 41 7.08 -0.52 -6.39
N SER A 42 5.83 -0.98 -6.43
CA SER A 42 5.23 -1.75 -5.32
C SER A 42 5.86 -3.14 -5.13
N ALA A 43 6.42 -3.73 -6.19
CA ALA A 43 7.19 -4.97 -6.09
C ALA A 43 8.50 -4.77 -5.32
N VAL A 44 9.16 -3.63 -5.50
CA VAL A 44 10.36 -3.27 -4.73
C VAL A 44 10.01 -2.93 -3.29
N LEU A 45 8.99 -2.09 -3.09
CA LEU A 45 8.56 -1.65 -1.76
C LEU A 45 7.03 -1.59 -1.70
N PRO A 46 6.37 -2.39 -0.82
CA PRO A 46 4.92 -2.47 -0.76
C PRO A 46 4.29 -1.08 -0.63
N GLY A 47 3.34 -0.77 -1.51
CA GLY A 47 2.62 0.50 -1.50
C GLY A 47 3.31 1.69 -2.18
N TRP A 48 4.56 1.57 -2.66
CA TRP A 48 5.25 2.68 -3.34
C TRP A 48 4.52 3.14 -4.61
N GLY A 49 3.99 2.20 -5.41
CA GLY A 49 3.19 2.51 -6.58
C GLY A 49 1.94 3.33 -6.27
N GLN A 50 1.26 3.03 -5.16
CA GLN A 50 0.09 3.78 -4.68
C GLN A 50 0.48 5.20 -4.26
N MET A 51 1.58 5.38 -3.54
CA MET A 51 2.07 6.70 -3.14
C MET A 51 2.42 7.55 -4.37
N HIS A 52 3.05 6.96 -5.39
CA HIS A 52 3.35 7.63 -6.64
C HIS A 52 2.08 7.99 -7.44
N ALA A 53 1.00 7.22 -7.30
CA ALA A 53 -0.31 7.53 -7.88
C ALA A 53 -1.17 8.48 -7.02
N SER A 54 -0.55 9.19 -6.07
CA SER A 54 -1.20 10.10 -5.10
C SER A 54 -2.17 9.42 -4.12
N SER A 55 -2.10 8.10 -3.97
CA SER A 55 -2.84 7.35 -2.95
C SER A 55 -1.94 7.02 -1.75
N TYR A 56 -1.60 8.05 -0.97
CA TYR A 56 -0.66 7.93 0.16
C TYR A 56 -1.21 7.07 1.30
N PHE A 57 -2.52 7.10 1.54
CA PHE A 57 -3.14 6.30 2.59
C PHE A 57 -3.04 4.80 2.28
N SER A 58 -3.45 4.38 1.07
CA SER A 58 -3.30 2.98 0.63
C SER A 58 -1.83 2.55 0.65
N GLY A 59 -0.95 3.43 0.16
CA GLY A 59 0.50 3.21 0.14
C GLY A 59 1.10 2.97 1.51
N GLY A 60 0.83 3.88 2.43
CA GLY A 60 1.29 3.80 3.82
C GLY A 60 0.72 2.58 4.54
N PHE A 61 -0.56 2.27 4.35
CA PHE A 61 -1.19 1.08 4.93
C PHE A 61 -0.52 -0.21 4.43
N SER A 62 -0.35 -0.35 3.11
CA SER A 62 0.31 -1.53 2.52
C SER A 62 1.73 -1.72 3.06
N LEU A 63 2.50 -0.63 3.18
CA LEU A 63 3.85 -0.65 3.73
C LEU A 63 3.85 -1.08 5.20
N VAL A 64 3.11 -0.37 6.05
CA VAL A 64 3.07 -0.61 7.49
C VAL A 64 2.55 -2.01 7.81
N SER A 65 1.49 -2.45 7.14
CA SER A 65 0.93 -3.80 7.35
C SER A 65 1.91 -4.89 6.91
N THR A 66 2.55 -4.75 5.74
CA THR A 66 3.53 -5.74 5.28
C THR A 66 4.71 -5.83 6.24
N MET A 67 5.28 -4.69 6.62
CA MET A 67 6.42 -4.64 7.55
C MET A 67 6.05 -5.14 8.95
N GLY A 68 4.85 -4.79 9.44
CA GLY A 68 4.34 -5.26 10.72
C GLY A 68 4.18 -6.77 10.77
N PHE A 69 3.58 -7.37 9.74
CA PHE A 69 3.45 -8.83 9.63
C PHE A 69 4.80 -9.54 9.48
N LEU A 70 5.73 -8.99 8.70
CA LEU A 70 7.09 -9.53 8.60
C LEU A 70 7.82 -9.50 9.94
N ALA A 71 7.81 -8.36 10.62
CA ALA A 71 8.46 -8.20 11.92
C ALA A 71 7.87 -9.17 12.95
N ALA A 72 6.54 -9.25 13.04
CA ALA A 72 5.86 -10.20 13.91
C ALA A 72 6.19 -11.66 13.54
N GLY A 73 6.24 -11.99 12.24
CA GLY A 73 6.62 -13.30 11.74
C GLY A 73 8.06 -13.68 12.12
N LEU A 74 9.00 -12.74 12.09
CA LEU A 74 10.39 -12.95 12.53
C LEU A 74 10.48 -13.18 14.04
N VAL A 75 9.73 -12.42 14.84
CA VAL A 75 9.64 -12.65 16.30
C VAL A 75 9.08 -14.03 16.60
N ALA A 76 7.98 -14.42 15.93
CA ALA A 76 7.40 -15.75 16.07
C ALA A 76 8.37 -16.86 15.60
N HIS A 77 9.16 -16.61 14.56
CA HIS A 77 10.20 -17.55 14.12
C HIS A 77 11.27 -17.78 15.19
N ARG A 78 11.76 -16.71 15.82
CA ARG A 78 12.75 -16.82 16.91
C ARG A 78 12.18 -17.59 18.10
N SER A 79 10.95 -17.27 18.50
CA SER A 79 10.26 -18.00 19.58
C SER A 79 10.08 -19.48 19.25
N TYR A 80 9.69 -19.81 18.01
CA TYR A 80 9.60 -21.18 17.54
C TYR A 80 10.95 -21.92 17.65
N GLN A 81 12.03 -21.30 17.18
CA GLN A 81 13.37 -21.92 17.23
C GLN A 81 13.82 -22.19 18.65
N GLN A 82 13.57 -21.25 19.56
CA GLN A 82 13.93 -21.38 20.97
C GLN A 82 13.19 -22.55 21.64
N ILE A 83 11.85 -22.57 21.57
CA ILE A 83 11.04 -23.64 22.19
C ILE A 83 11.37 -25.00 21.54
N TYR A 84 11.55 -25.03 20.22
CA TYR A 84 11.87 -26.26 19.51
C TYR A 84 13.22 -26.83 19.94
N ARG A 85 14.28 -26.01 19.99
CA ARG A 85 15.63 -26.47 20.33
C ARG A 85 15.83 -26.74 21.81
N ASP A 86 15.30 -25.88 22.66
CA ASP A 86 15.63 -25.90 24.09
C ASP A 86 14.67 -26.78 24.89
N GLU A 87 13.40 -26.88 24.46
CA GLU A 87 12.37 -27.64 25.19
C GLU A 87 12.00 -28.94 24.47
N TYR A 88 11.74 -28.90 23.16
CA TYR A 88 11.22 -30.07 22.44
C TYR A 88 12.30 -31.09 22.10
N MET A 89 13.40 -30.67 21.47
CA MET A 89 14.46 -31.56 20.98
C MET A 89 15.06 -32.48 22.07
N PRO A 90 15.39 -32.02 23.29
CA PRO A 90 15.99 -32.89 24.32
C PRO A 90 15.06 -34.03 24.75
N VAL A 91 13.76 -33.72 24.87
CA VAL A 91 12.74 -34.68 25.31
C VAL A 91 12.37 -35.63 24.17
N ALA A 92 12.20 -35.10 22.95
CA ALA A 92 11.81 -35.87 21.78
C ALA A 92 12.89 -36.85 21.33
N THR A 93 14.18 -36.50 21.49
CA THR A 93 15.30 -37.39 21.14
C THR A 93 15.38 -38.59 22.09
N SER A 94 15.02 -38.39 23.36
CA SER A 94 15.06 -39.44 24.37
C SER A 94 13.82 -40.34 24.34
N ASN A 95 12.62 -39.74 24.28
CA ASN A 95 11.37 -40.47 24.17
C ASN A 95 10.30 -39.63 23.44
N PRO A 96 10.18 -39.79 22.11
CA PRO A 96 9.29 -38.97 21.29
C PRO A 96 7.80 -39.19 21.57
N LYS A 97 7.43 -40.32 22.19
CA LYS A 97 6.03 -40.67 22.53
C LYS A 97 5.67 -40.36 23.99
N SER A 98 6.58 -39.76 24.76
CA SER A 98 6.28 -39.33 26.12
C SER A 98 5.18 -38.26 26.11
N THR A 99 4.31 -38.28 27.13
CA THR A 99 3.27 -37.26 27.33
C THR A 99 3.87 -35.84 27.36
N GLN A 100 5.09 -35.71 27.89
CA GLN A 100 5.84 -34.46 27.91
C GLN A 100 6.20 -33.99 26.49
N ALA A 101 6.78 -34.85 25.65
CA ALA A 101 7.12 -34.51 24.26
C ALA A 101 5.87 -34.07 23.46
N VAL A 102 4.74 -34.75 23.64
CA VAL A 102 3.47 -34.41 22.97
C VAL A 102 2.95 -33.04 23.42
N SER A 103 3.00 -32.74 24.72
CA SER A 103 2.54 -31.44 25.23
C SER A 103 3.42 -30.26 24.74
N ILE A 104 4.75 -30.43 24.72
CA ILE A 104 5.67 -29.42 24.21
C ILE A 104 5.48 -29.23 22.70
N TYR A 105 5.29 -30.34 21.96
CA TYR A 105 4.97 -30.28 20.53
C TYR A 105 3.72 -29.45 20.26
N GLY A 106 2.68 -29.56 21.10
CA GLY A 106 1.48 -28.73 21.02
C GLY A 106 1.80 -27.23 21.05
N LYS A 107 2.67 -26.79 21.97
CA LYS A 107 3.12 -25.39 22.08
C LYS A 107 3.92 -24.96 20.85
N VAL A 108 4.90 -25.77 20.45
CA VAL A 108 5.73 -25.53 19.26
C VAL A 108 4.85 -25.36 18.01
N ASN A 109 3.87 -26.26 17.83
CA ASN A 109 2.96 -26.25 16.70
C ASN A 109 2.07 -24.99 16.69
N GLN A 110 1.64 -24.49 17.85
CA GLN A 110 0.88 -23.26 17.94
C GLN A 110 1.71 -22.05 17.47
N VAL A 111 2.95 -21.92 17.94
CA VAL A 111 3.86 -20.84 17.51
C VAL A 111 4.20 -20.96 16.02
N TYR A 112 4.39 -22.19 15.52
CA TYR A 112 4.58 -22.46 14.10
C TYR A 112 3.40 -21.94 13.26
N LYS A 113 2.16 -22.22 13.67
CA LYS A 113 0.95 -21.76 12.96
C LYS A 113 0.85 -20.24 12.94
N VAL A 114 1.13 -19.58 14.07
CA VAL A 114 1.15 -18.11 14.16
C VAL A 114 2.20 -17.52 13.23
N ARG A 115 3.43 -18.06 13.26
CA ARG A 115 4.51 -17.66 12.34
C ARG A 115 4.07 -17.78 10.88
N GLN A 116 3.50 -18.93 10.52
CA GLN A 116 3.07 -19.20 9.15
C GLN A 116 1.99 -18.22 8.70
N PHE A 117 0.99 -17.98 9.56
CA PHE A 117 -0.07 -17.00 9.30
C PHE A 117 0.52 -15.61 9.07
N LEU A 118 1.44 -15.14 9.91
CA LEU A 118 2.04 -13.80 9.79
C LEU A 118 2.86 -13.65 8.50
N LEU A 119 3.67 -14.65 8.15
CA LEU A 119 4.45 -14.61 6.90
C LEU A 119 3.55 -14.65 5.66
N LEU A 120 2.49 -15.46 5.70
CA LEU A 120 1.51 -15.50 4.61
C LEU A 120 0.69 -14.21 4.51
N ALA A 121 0.33 -13.61 5.65
CA ALA A 121 -0.35 -12.32 5.69
C ALA A 121 0.55 -11.20 5.10
N ALA A 122 1.84 -11.19 5.45
CA ALA A 122 2.80 -10.28 4.84
C ALA A 122 2.86 -10.43 3.32
N ALA A 123 3.02 -11.68 2.83
CA ALA A 123 3.04 -11.97 1.41
C ALA A 123 1.73 -11.57 0.71
N GLY A 124 0.59 -11.81 1.36
CA GLY A 124 -0.74 -11.46 0.86
C GLY A 124 -0.94 -9.95 0.73
N VAL A 125 -0.58 -9.17 1.75
CA VAL A 125 -0.65 -7.70 1.70
C VAL A 125 0.31 -7.14 0.65
N TRP A 126 1.53 -7.68 0.57
CA TRP A 126 2.49 -7.28 -0.45
C TRP A 126 1.95 -7.52 -1.87
N ALA A 127 1.41 -8.71 -2.14
CA ALA A 127 0.79 -9.04 -3.43
C ALA A 127 -0.44 -8.16 -3.72
N TYR A 128 -1.30 -7.92 -2.73
CA TYR A 128 -2.44 -7.02 -2.85
C TYR A 128 -1.99 -5.61 -3.24
N SER A 129 -0.90 -5.10 -2.67
CA SER A 129 -0.37 -3.79 -2.99
C SER A 129 0.03 -3.65 -4.47
N LEU A 130 0.46 -4.74 -5.13
CA LEU A 130 0.77 -4.74 -6.56
C LEU A 130 -0.49 -4.50 -7.38
N VAL A 131 -1.55 -5.27 -7.07
CA VAL A 131 -2.85 -5.18 -7.76
C VAL A 131 -3.47 -3.80 -7.53
N ASP A 132 -3.50 -3.33 -6.29
CA ASP A 132 -4.09 -2.04 -5.97
C ASP A 132 -3.28 -0.86 -6.56
N SER A 133 -1.96 -1.00 -6.72
CA SER A 133 -1.16 0.00 -7.46
C SER A 133 -1.51 0.06 -8.94
N TYR A 134 -1.77 -1.09 -9.57
CA TYR A 134 -2.21 -1.16 -10.96
C TYR A 134 -3.61 -0.55 -11.13
N VAL A 135 -4.55 -0.90 -10.25
CA VAL A 135 -5.91 -0.38 -10.30
C VAL A 135 -5.93 1.13 -10.00
N GLY A 136 -5.23 1.56 -8.96
CA GLY A 136 -5.15 2.95 -8.53
C GLY A 136 -4.57 3.87 -9.59
N SER A 137 -3.51 3.45 -10.28
CA SER A 137 -2.92 4.22 -11.38
C SER A 137 -3.86 4.32 -12.60
N ASN A 138 -4.60 3.27 -12.95
CA ASN A 138 -5.61 3.34 -13.99
C ASN A 138 -6.75 4.30 -13.63
N ILE A 139 -7.24 4.25 -12.40
CA ILE A 139 -8.29 5.18 -11.91
C ILE A 139 -7.76 6.62 -11.89
N HIS A 140 -6.51 6.83 -11.46
CA HIS A 140 -5.88 8.15 -11.49
C HIS A 140 -5.85 8.71 -12.91
N ASN A 141 -5.37 7.92 -13.88
CA ASN A 141 -5.30 8.34 -15.28
C ASN A 141 -6.68 8.64 -15.86
N ALA A 142 -7.70 7.83 -15.55
CA ALA A 142 -9.07 8.05 -16.00
C ALA A 142 -9.63 9.37 -15.45
N LYS A 143 -9.41 9.66 -14.16
CA LYS A 143 -9.81 10.92 -13.53
C LYS A 143 -9.10 12.12 -14.14
N SER A 144 -7.77 12.05 -14.28
CA SER A 144 -6.97 13.13 -14.89
C SER A 144 -7.45 13.45 -16.31
N LYS A 145 -7.73 12.41 -17.11
CA LYS A 145 -8.27 12.57 -18.47
C LYS A 145 -9.68 13.16 -18.47
N SER A 146 -10.58 12.71 -17.60
CA SER A 146 -11.95 13.27 -17.53
C SER A 146 -11.96 14.74 -17.11
N TYR A 147 -11.10 15.13 -16.16
CA TYR A 147 -10.98 16.53 -15.75
C TYR A 147 -10.51 17.43 -16.89
N GLN A 148 -9.58 16.94 -17.72
CA GLN A 148 -9.14 17.70 -18.90
C GLN A 148 -10.23 17.80 -19.96
N LEU A 149 -10.87 16.69 -20.30
CA LEU A 149 -11.96 16.70 -21.28
C LEU A 149 -13.10 17.65 -20.90
N ASN A 150 -13.50 17.67 -19.62
CA ASN A 150 -14.53 18.59 -19.14
C ASN A 150 -14.08 20.05 -19.20
N ARG A 151 -12.80 20.33 -18.94
CA ARG A 151 -12.24 21.69 -19.08
C ARG A 151 -12.21 22.12 -20.54
N ASP A 152 -11.72 21.27 -21.43
CA ASP A 152 -11.60 21.57 -22.85
C ASP A 152 -12.98 21.81 -23.46
N ALA A 153 -13.98 21.01 -23.09
CA ALA A 153 -15.37 21.22 -23.48
C ALA A 153 -15.90 22.59 -23.02
N ALA A 154 -15.65 22.99 -21.77
CA ALA A 154 -16.06 24.31 -21.26
C ALA A 154 -15.35 25.47 -21.98
N ILE A 155 -14.08 25.31 -22.35
CA ILE A 155 -13.33 26.31 -23.12
C ILE A 155 -13.90 26.44 -24.54
N ILE A 156 -14.19 25.32 -25.21
CA ILE A 156 -14.81 25.29 -26.55
C ILE A 156 -16.20 25.93 -26.51
N GLU A 157 -17.01 25.60 -25.50
CA GLU A 157 -18.33 26.20 -25.31
C GLU A 157 -18.21 27.73 -25.20
N LYS A 158 -17.31 28.23 -24.34
CA LYS A 158 -17.04 29.67 -24.20
C LYS A 158 -16.61 30.33 -25.52
N MET A 159 -15.64 29.73 -26.23
CA MET A 159 -15.18 30.26 -27.53
C MET A 159 -16.30 30.26 -28.58
N SER A 160 -17.18 29.25 -28.57
CA SER A 160 -18.32 29.18 -29.48
C SER A 160 -19.35 30.29 -29.22
N PHE A 161 -19.56 30.67 -27.96
CA PHE A 161 -20.40 31.80 -27.58
C PHE A 161 -19.77 33.15 -27.99
N GLU A 162 -18.45 33.30 -27.89
CA GLU A 162 -17.74 34.51 -28.32
C GLU A 162 -17.70 34.69 -29.86
N LEU A 163 -17.76 33.60 -30.63
CA LEU A 163 -17.81 33.65 -32.10
C LEU A 163 -19.22 33.95 -32.65
N LYS A 164 -20.28 33.64 -31.90
CA LYS A 164 -21.68 33.84 -32.31
C LYS A 164 -22.12 35.31 -32.48
N PRO A 165 -21.65 36.32 -31.70
CA PRO A 165 -22.02 37.72 -31.91
C PRO A 165 -21.37 38.36 -33.14
N ASN A 166 -20.34 37.75 -33.74
CA ASN A 166 -19.64 38.33 -34.91
C ASN A 166 -20.04 37.67 -36.25
N ARG A 167 -21.24 37.08 -36.33
CA ARG A 167 -21.83 36.70 -37.62
C ARG A 167 -22.27 37.98 -38.35
N ILE A 168 -21.30 38.54 -39.08
CA ILE A 168 -21.38 39.25 -40.35
C ILE A 168 -22.83 39.54 -40.77
N SER A 169 -23.25 40.79 -40.60
CA SER A 169 -24.32 41.38 -41.39
C SER A 169 -23.87 41.39 -42.85
N LEU A 170 -24.17 40.33 -43.59
CA LEU A 170 -24.13 40.36 -45.05
C LEU A 170 -25.30 41.24 -45.50
N GLU A 171 -25.07 42.56 -45.56
CA GLU A 171 -25.95 43.45 -46.32
C GLU A 171 -25.88 43.05 -47.80
N PHE A 172 -26.89 42.31 -48.25
CA PHE A 172 -27.16 42.20 -49.67
C PHE A 172 -27.80 43.51 -50.14
N LYS A 173 -26.99 44.34 -50.80
CA LYS A 173 -27.49 45.43 -51.65
C LYS A 173 -28.10 44.81 -52.91
N PHE A 174 -29.42 44.87 -53.02
CA PHE A 174 -30.14 44.73 -54.29
C PHE A 174 -30.26 46.09 -54.96
#